data_AF-A0A350UD82-F1
#
_entry.id   AF-A0A350UD82-F1
#
_cell.length_a   1.000
_cell.length_b   1.000
_cell.length_c   1.000
_cell.angle_alpha   90.00
_cell.angle_beta   90.00
_cell.angle_gamma   90.00
#
_symmetry.space_group_name_H-M   'P 1'
#
loop_
_entity.id
_entity.type
_entity.pdbx_description
1 polymer ?
#
loop_
_entity_poly.entity_id
_entity_poly.type
_entity_poly.pdbx_seq_one_letter_code
_entity_poly.pdbx_strand_id
1 'polypeptide(L)'
;MAYDALNAGRSYPLVYNGANEAAVEAFCSGHIGFLDIEKVVDYTLNQHTPRALDALEEIIDADRQAREQAGWMIERITQERRNRH
;
A
#
# COMPACT_ATOMS: atom_id res chain seq x y z
N MET A 1 -1.22 -15.40 -0.11
CA MET A 1 -1.29 -13.92 -0.17
C MET A 1 -2.67 -13.46 -0.63
N ALA A 2 -3.00 -13.44 -1.93
CA ALA A 2 -4.34 -13.01 -2.40
C ALA A 2 -5.47 -14.02 -2.10
N TYR A 3 -5.20 -15.33 -2.23
CA TYR A 3 -6.17 -16.39 -1.94
C TYR A 3 -6.54 -16.49 -0.44
N ASP A 4 -5.57 -16.24 0.45
CA ASP A 4 -5.82 -16.27 1.90
C ASP A 4 -6.62 -15.05 2.37
N ALA A 5 -6.43 -13.90 1.71
CA ALA A 5 -7.16 -12.67 2.01
C ALA A 5 -8.66 -12.79 1.62
N LEU A 6 -9.00 -13.57 0.60
CA LEU A 6 -10.40 -13.85 0.22
C LEU A 6 -11.17 -14.51 1.37
N ASN A 7 -10.55 -15.46 2.07
CA ASN A 7 -11.18 -16.15 3.20
C ASN A 7 -11.33 -15.27 4.45
N ALA A 8 -10.57 -14.17 4.56
CA ALA A 8 -10.66 -13.22 5.68
C ALA A 8 -11.79 -12.19 5.52
N GLY A 9 -12.50 -12.21 4.39
CA GLY A 9 -13.82 -11.58 4.23
C GLY A 9 -13.85 -10.08 3.95
N ARG A 10 -12.71 -9.38 3.88
CA ARG A 10 -12.64 -7.95 3.49
C ARG A 10 -11.34 -7.64 2.79
N SER A 11 -11.33 -6.59 1.97
CA SER A 11 -10.15 -6.13 1.23
C SER A 11 -8.98 -5.59 2.07
N TYR A 12 -9.10 -5.48 3.40
CA TYR A 12 -8.07 -4.88 4.26
C TYR A 12 -6.72 -5.62 4.25
N PRO A 13 -6.66 -6.97 4.38
CA PRO A 13 -5.39 -7.70 4.33
C PRO A 13 -4.71 -7.63 2.96
N LEU A 14 -5.52 -7.58 1.89
CA LEU A 14 -5.02 -7.41 0.52
C LEU A 14 -4.37 -6.03 0.36
N VAL A 15 -5.06 -4.97 0.79
CA VAL A 15 -4.54 -3.60 0.72
C VAL A 15 -3.29 -3.42 1.57
N TYR A 16 -3.27 -3.98 2.78
CA TYR A 16 -2.06 -3.99 3.63
C TYR A 16 -0.89 -4.65 2.89
N ASN A 17 -1.10 -5.82 2.29
CA ASN A 17 -0.06 -6.56 1.60
C ASN A 17 0.49 -5.78 0.40
N GLY A 18 -0.38 -5.24 -0.46
CA GLY A 18 0.02 -4.41 -1.60
C GLY A 18 0.77 -3.15 -1.19
N ALA A 19 0.32 -2.48 -0.13
CA ALA A 19 0.99 -1.29 0.41
C ALA A 19 2.37 -1.62 0.98
N ASN A 20 2.49 -2.71 1.75
CA ASN A 20 3.74 -3.12 2.37
C ASN A 20 4.77 -3.55 1.32
N GLU A 21 4.37 -4.28 0.27
CA GLU A 21 5.25 -4.66 -0.82
C GLU A 21 5.83 -3.43 -1.53
N ALA A 22 4.98 -2.46 -1.90
CA ALA A 22 5.41 -1.23 -2.55
C ALA A 22 6.36 -0.40 -1.65
N ALA A 23 6.05 -0.31 -0.35
CA ALA A 23 6.87 0.42 0.61
C ALA A 23 8.23 -0.25 0.84
N VAL A 24 8.28 -1.58 0.96
CA VAL A 24 9.52 -2.34 1.11
C VAL A 24 10.38 -2.21 -0.15
N GLU A 25 9.79 -2.27 -1.34
CA GLU A 25 10.53 -2.05 -2.60
C GLU A 25 11.16 -0.65 -2.65
N ALA A 26 10.39 0.38 -2.27
CA ALA A 26 10.90 1.74 -2.20
C ALA A 26 12.02 1.91 -1.16
N PHE A 27 11.91 1.24 -0.01
CA PHE A 27 12.98 1.21 1.00
C PHE A 27 14.24 0.52 0.47
N CYS A 28 14.11 -0.67 -0.12
CA CYS A 28 15.23 -1.40 -0.71
C CYS A 28 15.92 -0.62 -1.84
N SER A 29 15.15 0.20 -2.55
CA SER A 29 15.65 1.09 -3.61
C SER A 29 16.22 2.42 -3.10
N GLY A 30 16.20 2.65 -1.78
CA GLY A 30 16.77 3.87 -1.15
C GLY A 30 15.90 5.12 -1.26
N HIS A 31 14.64 5.03 -1.70
CA HIS A 31 13.74 6.18 -1.82
C HIS A 31 13.20 6.66 -0.46
N ILE A 32 12.84 5.72 0.41
CA ILE A 32 12.28 5.98 1.75
C ILE A 32 13.11 5.33 2.86
N GLY A 33 12.90 5.74 4.10
CA GLY A 33 13.57 5.15 5.26
C GLY A 33 12.79 3.97 5.83
N PHE A 34 13.42 3.17 6.70
CA PHE A 34 12.76 2.02 7.33
C PHE A 34 11.47 2.41 8.07
N LEU A 35 11.48 3.50 8.84
CA LEU A 35 10.31 4.01 9.57
C LEU A 35 9.23 4.62 8.65
N ASP A 36 9.52 4.84 7.38
CA ASP A 36 8.54 5.35 6.44
C ASP A 36 7.70 4.22 5.83
N ILE A 37 8.12 2.96 5.95
CA ILE A 37 7.33 1.81 5.52
C ILE A 37 5.98 1.81 6.24
N GLU A 38 6.00 1.91 7.57
CA GLU A 38 4.79 1.98 8.39
C GLU A 38 3.91 3.18 8.00
N LYS A 39 4.51 4.35 7.77
CA LYS A 39 3.76 5.55 7.35
C LYS A 39 3.04 5.37 6.01
N VAL A 40 3.68 4.70 5.05
CA VAL A 40 3.08 4.42 3.74
C VAL A 40 1.93 3.44 3.90
N VAL A 41 2.14 2.36 4.66
CA VAL A 41 1.10 1.35 4.92
C VAL A 41 -0.10 1.96 5.64
N ASP A 42 0.15 2.72 6.72
CA ASP A 42 -0.90 3.39 7.48
C ASP A 42 -1.67 4.40 6.64
N TYR A 43 -0.98 5.19 5.81
CA TYR A 43 -1.64 6.11 4.89
C TYR A 43 -2.56 5.34 3.94
N THR A 44 -2.06 4.30 3.28
CA THR A 44 -2.82 3.52 2.31
C THR A 44 -4.05 2.85 2.93
N LEU A 45 -3.91 2.31 4.14
CA LEU A 45 -5.05 1.73 4.85
C LEU A 45 -6.08 2.77 5.27
N ASN A 46 -5.65 3.97 5.71
CA ASN A 46 -6.57 5.04 6.09
C ASN A 46 -7.32 5.63 4.89
N GLN A 47 -6.77 5.58 3.68
CA GLN A 47 -7.48 5.96 2.45
C GLN A 47 -8.44 4.87 1.96
N HIS A 48 -8.28 3.63 2.43
CA HIS A 48 -9.05 2.51 1.95
C HIS A 48 -10.39 2.37 2.66
N THR A 49 -11.47 2.22 1.89
CA THR A 49 -12.77 1.84 2.43
C THR A 49 -12.93 0.32 2.30
N PRO A 50 -13.01 -0.45 3.40
CA PRO A 50 -13.13 -1.90 3.33
C PRO A 50 -14.38 -2.33 2.56
N ARG A 51 -14.20 -3.24 1.60
CA ARG A 51 -15.29 -3.85 0.81
C ARG A 51 -15.13 -5.36 0.75
N ALA A 52 -16.23 -6.05 0.44
CA ALA A 52 -16.17 -7.46 0.07
C ALA A 52 -15.37 -7.62 -1.23
N LEU A 53 -14.82 -8.82 -1.43
CA LEU A 53 -14.06 -9.20 -2.61
C LEU A 53 -14.67 -10.50 -3.13
N ASP A 54 -15.78 -10.37 -3.85
CA ASP A 54 -16.60 -11.49 -4.31
C ASP A 54 -16.22 -11.93 -5.74
N ALA A 55 -15.43 -11.10 -6.45
CA ALA A 55 -14.93 -11.38 -7.78
C ALA A 55 -13.43 -11.05 -7.92
N LEU A 56 -12.77 -11.71 -8.88
CA LEU A 56 -11.34 -11.51 -9.16
C LEU A 56 -11.04 -10.06 -9.56
N GLU A 57 -11.92 -9.43 -10.31
CA GLU A 57 -11.81 -8.05 -10.76
C GLU A 57 -11.73 -7.07 -9.57
N GLU A 58 -12.47 -7.36 -8.49
CA GLU A 58 -12.46 -6.51 -7.28
C GLU A 58 -11.16 -6.64 -6.50
N ILE A 59 -10.54 -7.82 -6.52
CA ILE A 59 -9.22 -8.08 -5.94
C ILE A 59 -8.18 -7.28 -6.71
N ILE A 60 -8.17 -7.40 -8.04
CA ILE A 60 -7.22 -6.69 -8.90
C ILE A 60 -7.36 -5.18 -8.71
N ASP A 61 -8.60 -4.68 -8.69
CA ASP A 61 -8.87 -3.26 -8.48
C ASP A 61 -8.45 -2.78 -7.08
N ALA A 62 -8.67 -3.58 -6.03
CA ALA A 62 -8.25 -3.24 -4.67
C ALA A 62 -6.71 -3.24 -4.52
N ASP A 63 -6.01 -4.22 -5.09
CA ASP A 63 -4.54 -4.24 -5.10
C ASP A 63 -3.97 -3.06 -5.89
N ARG A 64 -4.52 -2.76 -7.07
CA ARG A 64 -4.14 -1.60 -7.87
C ARG A 64 -4.29 -0.30 -7.08
N GLN A 65 -5.45 -0.07 -6.45
CA GLN A 65 -5.69 1.12 -5.64
C GLN A 65 -4.71 1.20 -4.45
N ALA A 66 -4.42 0.08 -3.79
CA ALA A 66 -3.43 0.06 -2.71
C ALA A 66 -2.05 0.52 -3.18
N ARG A 67 -1.59 0.01 -4.34
CA ARG A 67 -0.30 0.39 -4.94
C ARG A 67 -0.27 1.85 -5.39
N GLU A 68 -1.37 2.37 -5.95
CA GLU A 68 -1.51 3.77 -6.34
C GLU A 68 -1.39 4.71 -5.12
N GLN A 69 -2.11 4.41 -4.03
CA GLN A 69 -2.05 5.21 -2.80
C GLN A 69 -0.68 5.13 -2.13
N ALA A 70 -0.08 3.93 -2.09
CA ALA A 70 1.27 3.75 -1.55
C ALA A 70 2.30 4.54 -2.35
N GLY A 71 2.22 4.47 -3.69
CA GLY A 71 3.10 5.21 -4.61
C GLY A 71 3.01 6.72 -4.39
N TRP A 72 1.81 7.26 -4.27
CA TRP A 72 1.61 8.69 -3.97
C TRP A 72 2.31 9.11 -2.66
N MET A 73 2.17 8.31 -1.60
CA MET A 73 2.79 8.63 -0.30
C MET A 73 4.32 8.51 -0.36
N ILE A 74 4.85 7.52 -1.08
CA ILE A 74 6.28 7.34 -1.32
C ILE A 74 6.86 8.56 -2.05
N GLU A 75 6.21 9.01 -3.12
CA GLU A 75 6.62 10.20 -3.87
C GLU A 75 6.62 11.44 -2.98
N ARG A 76 5.57 11.62 -2.17
CA ARG A 76 5.47 12.72 -1.22
C ARG A 76 6.62 12.72 -0.23
N ILE A 77 6.92 11.59 0.43
CA ILE A 77 8.03 11.46 1.38
C ILE A 77 9.37 11.77 0.69
N THR A 78 9.55 11.26 -0.54
CA THR A 78 10.78 11.47 -1.32
C THR A 78 10.97 12.96 -1.65
N GLN A 79 9.92 13.66 -2.04
CA GLN A 79 9.96 15.11 -2.30
C GLN A 79 10.24 15.91 -1.02
N GLU A 80 9.57 15.58 0.08
CA GLU A 80 9.80 16.24 1.38
C GLU A 80 11.24 16.09 1.88
N ARG A 81 11.94 15.00 1.53
CA ARG A 81 13.36 14.81 1.85
C ARG A 81 14.27 15.63 0.94
N ARG A 82 13.99 15.68 -0.36
CA ARG A 82 14.75 16.49 -1.31
C ARG A 82 14.69 17.99 -0.98
N ASN A 83 13.55 18.48 -0.52
CA ASN A 83 13.37 19.90 -0.18
C ASN A 83 13.99 20.31 1.16
N ARG A 84 14.49 19.36 1.97
CA ARG A 84 15.17 19.64 3.25
C ARG A 84 16.68 19.84 3.11
N HIS A 85 17.22 19.66 1.90
CA HIS A 85 18.62 19.87 1.54
C HIS A 85 18.75 21.05 0.59
#